data_AF-A0A2V8IZ24-F1
#
_entry.id   AF-A0A2V8IZ24-F1
#
_cell.length_a   1.000
_cell.length_b   1.000
_cell.length_c   1.000
_cell.angle_alpha   90.00
_cell.angle_beta   90.00
_cell.angle_gamma   90.00
#
_symmetry.space_group_name_H-M   'P 1'
#
loop_
_entity.id
_entity.type
_entity.pdbx_description
1 polymer ?
#
loop_
_entity_poly.entity_id
_entity_poly.type
_entity_poly.pdbx_seq_one_letter_code
_entity_poly.pdbx_strand_id
1 'polypeptide(L)'
;MYRVDLHNDKKNRNTADWFSWELQSASNGGTSVANGLRRIRPSKDGRFVFVHTTTSVIRIDTQPQNCRPIASTLIIAGVTPTVECPRTTWPHDQIPQDPDHPANPDTGSDVTIDGNNNIFSAVAVALPDPINPGGLILAPERSFIQRLNTNAPSNNLTRFYVGGSAGFCGAAQTTTPCLSGVDVDRSGRFVYFSLPEGGENGQGAIGQIDTQACSGLSGSCTIKVWTFFKLTAAGPAQSTEPAPAEPRHLQIDDDGKIWVVTATGHLVSLDPKTNRMTKHFIPPTLEGARDLFAVSPDSSLIGYTNGEPTENKVGLLKPNRNIVPVPPDTPTIFFNTFTANFASDFANRTNGQASPCAKVADGMRQTTNDGTFVDVNIATGMPAKNNVCSPNQTVPSSQPLGLTADHSTRAGTFFYAVGDPGDAAFNRIGRVKMPRANLRARIERDDDDFDDDGKRADVDDDVDDDGIPNALDADNDNDGIPDVSDDDNDNDGIENSFDTPDKKETKQTSQQDVASGAYAQDLFTVNPGTLLVVASATSTDVLASLVVELVNNAGQVVASSLPTPGTAAVTFTPPSSGGTYTLRVKNPSAGLSTISTKILTRELWPLPIVGGVL
;
A
#
# COMPACT_ATOMS: atom_id res chain seq x y z
N MET A 1 4.31 15.39 -0.49
CA MET A 1 3.82 14.01 -0.73
C MET A 1 4.27 13.57 -2.11
N TYR A 2 4.75 12.33 -2.30
CA TYR A 2 5.18 11.81 -3.61
C TYR A 2 4.25 10.68 -4.08
N ARG A 3 3.88 10.70 -5.37
CA ARG A 3 3.41 9.54 -6.13
C ARG A 3 4.52 9.15 -7.09
N VAL A 4 4.84 7.88 -7.16
CA VAL A 4 5.84 7.35 -8.09
C VAL A 4 5.13 6.40 -9.05
N ASP A 5 5.15 6.74 -10.32
CA ASP A 5 4.64 5.89 -11.39
C ASP A 5 5.83 5.12 -11.99
N LEU A 6 5.84 3.82 -11.74
CA LEU A 6 6.85 2.92 -12.30
C LEU A 6 6.37 2.52 -13.70
N HIS A 7 7.07 2.95 -14.75
CA HIS A 7 6.75 2.48 -16.10
C HIS A 7 6.89 0.96 -16.18
N ASN A 8 5.95 0.32 -16.87
CA ASN A 8 5.69 -1.12 -16.87
C ASN A 8 6.79 -2.01 -17.50
N ASP A 9 7.98 -1.49 -17.77
CA ASP A 9 9.12 -2.34 -18.08
C ASP A 9 9.61 -2.99 -16.76
N LYS A 10 8.95 -4.08 -16.35
CA LYS A 10 9.32 -4.94 -15.21
C LYS A 10 10.78 -5.45 -15.29
N LYS A 11 11.49 -5.21 -16.41
CA LYS A 11 12.91 -5.49 -16.64
C LYS A 11 13.80 -4.27 -16.97
N ASN A 12 13.30 -3.10 -17.40
CA ASN A 12 14.15 -1.95 -17.77
C ASN A 12 14.23 -0.87 -16.68
N ARG A 13 15.46 -0.70 -16.21
CA ARG A 13 15.91 0.13 -15.11
C ARG A 13 16.13 1.61 -15.51
N ASN A 14 15.25 2.24 -16.28
CA ASN A 14 15.64 3.51 -16.90
C ASN A 14 15.21 4.76 -16.10
N THR A 15 13.93 4.94 -15.80
CA THR A 15 13.43 6.11 -15.05
C THR A 15 12.01 5.86 -14.52
N ALA A 16 11.72 6.30 -13.31
CA ALA A 16 10.38 6.40 -12.74
C ALA A 16 9.94 7.86 -12.78
N ASP A 17 8.70 8.11 -13.20
CA ASP A 17 8.10 9.43 -13.08
C ASP A 17 7.62 9.61 -11.64
N TRP A 18 7.89 10.77 -11.06
CA TRP A 18 7.35 11.12 -9.76
C TRP A 18 6.58 12.43 -9.85
N PHE A 19 5.49 12.48 -9.10
CA PHE A 19 4.68 13.66 -8.87
C PHE A 19 4.73 13.99 -7.40
N SER A 20 4.76 15.26 -7.05
CA SER A 20 4.56 15.67 -5.66
C SER A 20 3.60 16.82 -5.52
N TRP A 21 2.89 16.82 -4.40
CA TRP A 21 1.99 17.90 -4.03
C TRP A 21 2.44 18.51 -2.71
N GLU A 22 2.36 19.84 -2.67
CA GLU A 22 2.59 20.67 -1.50
C GLU A 22 1.51 20.41 -0.44
N LEU A 23 1.93 20.09 0.79
CA LEU A 23 1.02 19.81 1.89
C LEU A 23 0.49 21.09 2.57
N GLN A 24 1.20 22.20 2.48
CA GLN A 24 0.79 23.46 3.10
C GLN A 24 1.25 24.65 2.26
N SER A 25 0.38 25.64 2.05
CA SER A 25 0.74 26.89 1.37
C SER A 25 1.81 27.66 2.17
N ALA A 26 2.82 28.19 1.46
CA ALA A 26 3.88 29.06 2.02
C ALA A 26 3.35 30.26 2.84
N SER A 27 2.09 30.67 2.64
CA SER A 27 1.45 31.77 3.39
C SER A 27 1.21 31.48 4.88
N ASN A 28 1.23 30.22 5.30
CA ASN A 28 0.76 29.81 6.64
C ASN A 28 1.87 29.56 7.66
N GLY A 29 3.15 29.84 7.34
CA GLY A 29 4.26 29.95 8.29
C GLY A 29 4.64 28.70 9.12
N GLY A 30 3.96 27.56 8.95
CA GLY A 30 4.22 26.31 9.68
C GLY A 30 4.83 25.22 8.80
N THR A 31 5.52 24.26 9.42
CA THR A 31 6.04 23.04 8.77
C THR A 31 5.08 21.88 9.02
N SER A 32 4.24 21.53 8.03
CA SER A 32 3.46 20.29 8.06
C SER A 32 4.26 19.14 7.45
N VAL A 33 4.57 18.11 8.26
CA VAL A 33 5.31 16.93 7.80
C VAL A 33 4.40 15.70 7.87
N ALA A 34 4.47 14.87 6.83
CA ALA A 34 3.93 13.51 6.87
C ALA A 34 5.12 12.57 7.13
N ASN A 35 5.27 12.09 8.37
CA ASN A 35 6.41 11.28 8.82
C ASN A 35 6.35 9.82 8.31
N GLY A 36 6.18 9.62 7.00
CA GLY A 36 6.23 8.30 6.35
C GLY A 36 4.97 7.92 5.54
N LEU A 37 5.07 6.83 4.77
CA LEU A 37 4.02 6.33 3.86
C LEU A 37 2.70 6.01 4.55
N ARG A 38 2.73 5.68 5.85
CA ARG A 38 1.57 5.18 6.60
C ARG A 38 0.55 6.26 6.88
N ARG A 39 0.99 7.52 6.92
CA ARG A 39 0.06 8.64 7.04
C ARG A 39 -0.56 9.06 5.70
N ILE A 40 -0.42 8.23 4.67
CA ILE A 40 -0.86 8.53 3.30
C ILE A 40 -1.65 7.33 2.79
N ARG A 41 -2.82 7.59 2.21
CA ARG A 41 -3.62 6.57 1.53
C ARG A 41 -4.34 7.17 0.33
N PRO A 42 -4.38 6.48 -0.81
CA PRO A 42 -5.28 6.85 -1.90
C PRO A 42 -6.74 6.51 -1.52
N SER A 43 -7.70 7.17 -2.15
CA SER A 43 -9.07 6.65 -2.23
C SER A 43 -9.11 5.37 -3.05
N LYS A 44 -10.13 4.53 -2.83
CA LYS A 44 -10.29 3.28 -3.60
C LYS A 44 -10.43 3.50 -5.11
N ASP A 45 -11.01 4.62 -5.52
CA ASP A 45 -11.14 5.03 -6.94
C ASP A 45 -9.87 5.69 -7.50
N GLY A 46 -8.79 5.80 -6.71
CA GLY A 46 -7.52 6.42 -7.11
C GLY A 46 -7.58 7.92 -7.38
N ARG A 47 -8.73 8.58 -7.15
CA ARG A 47 -8.91 10.02 -7.42
C ARG A 47 -8.21 10.90 -6.39
N PHE A 48 -8.42 10.62 -5.12
CA PHE A 48 -7.94 11.43 -4.02
C PHE A 48 -6.72 10.77 -3.39
N VAL A 49 -5.83 11.60 -2.87
CA VAL A 49 -4.87 11.15 -1.87
C VAL A 49 -5.15 11.88 -0.56
N PHE A 50 -5.23 11.09 0.50
CA PHE A 50 -5.41 11.55 1.87
C PHE A 50 -4.08 11.51 2.60
N VAL A 51 -3.79 12.57 3.34
CA VAL A 51 -2.56 12.73 4.11
C VAL A 51 -2.91 13.17 5.52
N HIS A 52 -2.50 12.38 6.50
CA HIS A 52 -2.52 12.77 7.90
C HIS A 52 -1.20 13.44 8.25
N THR A 53 -1.23 14.73 8.54
CA THR A 53 -0.05 15.51 8.94
C THR A 53 -0.06 15.76 10.43
N THR A 54 1.07 16.30 10.92
CA THR A 54 1.24 16.77 12.28
C THR A 54 0.30 17.89 12.71
N THR A 55 -0.50 18.48 11.80
CA THR A 55 -1.41 19.60 12.12
C THR A 55 -2.80 19.45 11.53
N SER A 56 -2.95 18.64 10.48
CA SER A 56 -4.19 18.56 9.72
C SER A 56 -4.37 17.21 9.04
N VAL A 57 -5.60 16.89 8.69
CA VAL A 57 -5.91 15.88 7.68
C VAL A 57 -6.13 16.61 6.36
N ILE A 58 -5.52 16.12 5.28
CA ILE A 58 -5.52 16.76 3.98
C ILE A 58 -6.08 15.79 2.95
N ARG A 59 -6.96 16.27 2.08
CA ARG A 59 -7.38 15.59 0.85
C ARG A 59 -6.87 16.39 -0.34
N ILE A 60 -6.21 15.74 -1.29
CA ILE A 60 -5.78 16.33 -2.56
C ILE A 60 -6.47 15.59 -3.69
N ASP A 61 -7.16 16.32 -4.56
CA ASP A 61 -7.71 15.76 -5.81
C ASP A 61 -6.58 15.66 -6.84
N THR A 62 -6.19 14.44 -7.18
CA THR A 62 -5.04 14.19 -8.07
C THR A 62 -5.42 14.09 -9.54
N GLN A 63 -6.70 14.25 -9.86
CA GLN A 63 -7.21 14.19 -11.23
C GLN A 63 -6.73 15.38 -12.06
N PRO A 64 -5.96 15.17 -13.15
CA PRO A 64 -5.36 16.25 -13.94
C PRO A 64 -6.36 17.31 -14.41
N GLN A 65 -7.56 16.90 -14.79
CA GLN A 65 -8.65 17.77 -15.27
C GLN A 65 -9.18 18.74 -14.21
N ASN A 66 -8.98 18.45 -12.92
CA ASN A 66 -9.38 19.32 -11.82
C ASN A 66 -8.25 20.27 -11.40
N CYS A 67 -7.02 20.03 -11.87
CA CYS A 67 -5.88 20.89 -11.61
C CYS A 67 -5.84 22.05 -12.63
N ARG A 68 -5.27 23.19 -12.24
CA ARG A 68 -5.19 24.41 -13.08
C ARG A 68 -3.76 24.93 -13.24
N PRO A 69 -3.43 25.60 -14.35
CA PRO A 69 -2.12 26.25 -14.51
C PRO A 69 -1.92 27.38 -13.51
N ILE A 70 -0.68 27.56 -13.04
CA ILE A 70 -0.29 28.67 -12.17
C ILE A 70 0.53 29.68 -12.96
N ALA A 71 0.27 30.97 -12.79
CA ALA A 71 1.08 32.05 -13.37
C ALA A 71 2.41 32.30 -12.61
N SER A 72 2.90 31.34 -11.81
CA SER A 72 3.93 31.57 -10.79
C SER A 72 5.37 31.52 -11.32
N THR A 73 6.22 32.39 -10.76
CA THR A 73 7.67 32.49 -10.98
C THR A 73 8.50 31.93 -9.80
N LEU A 74 7.87 31.30 -8.79
CA LEU A 74 8.56 30.79 -7.60
C LEU A 74 9.20 29.43 -7.88
N ILE A 75 10.54 29.38 -7.77
CA ILE A 75 11.32 28.14 -7.82
C ILE A 75 11.33 27.53 -6.42
N ILE A 76 10.81 26.31 -6.28
CA ILE A 76 10.90 25.54 -5.02
C ILE A 76 11.86 24.38 -5.27
N ALA A 77 12.98 24.34 -4.55
CA ALA A 77 13.99 23.27 -4.64
C ALA A 77 14.46 22.93 -6.08
N GLY A 78 14.58 23.94 -6.95
CA GLY A 78 15.02 23.76 -8.33
C GLY A 78 13.94 23.31 -9.33
N VAL A 79 12.70 23.13 -8.88
CA VAL A 79 11.54 22.80 -9.73
C VAL A 79 10.54 23.96 -9.67
N THR A 80 10.02 24.37 -10.83
CA THR A 80 8.99 25.41 -10.91
C THR A 80 7.63 24.73 -11.06
N PRO A 81 6.72 24.79 -10.06
CA PRO A 81 5.39 24.24 -10.20
C PRO A 81 4.63 25.02 -11.28
N THR A 82 4.08 24.30 -12.26
CA THR A 82 3.30 24.89 -13.36
C THR A 82 1.80 24.64 -13.20
N VAL A 83 1.42 23.77 -12.27
CA VAL A 83 0.04 23.32 -12.05
C VAL A 83 -0.24 23.25 -10.54
N GLU A 84 -1.45 23.62 -10.14
CA GLU A 84 -1.95 23.42 -8.78
C GLU A 84 -3.26 22.60 -8.79
N CYS A 85 -3.44 21.75 -7.79
CA CYS A 85 -4.57 20.83 -7.70
C CYS A 85 -5.44 21.14 -6.46
N PRO A 86 -6.77 20.92 -6.50
CA PRO A 86 -7.65 21.23 -5.38
C PRO A 86 -7.23 20.49 -4.10
N ARG A 87 -7.17 21.23 -3.00
CA ARG A 87 -6.85 20.71 -1.67
C ARG A 87 -7.95 21.09 -0.69
N THR A 88 -8.33 20.14 0.16
CA THR A 88 -9.18 20.36 1.33
C THR A 88 -8.38 20.00 2.58
N THR A 89 -8.37 20.89 3.56
CA THR A 89 -7.58 20.74 4.79
C THR A 89 -8.50 20.86 6.01
N TRP A 90 -8.49 19.84 6.86
CA TRP A 90 -9.16 19.81 8.17
C TRP A 90 -8.12 19.95 9.28
N PRO A 91 -7.99 21.14 9.90
CA PRO A 91 -7.08 21.34 11.04
C PRO A 91 -7.52 20.55 12.27
N HIS A 92 -6.57 20.02 13.05
CA HIS A 92 -6.90 19.27 14.28
C HIS A 92 -7.34 20.17 15.44
N ASP A 93 -6.87 21.41 15.48
CA ASP A 93 -7.05 22.38 16.58
C ASP A 93 -8.37 23.17 16.53
N GLN A 94 -9.14 23.06 15.45
CA GLN A 94 -10.36 23.87 15.22
C GLN A 94 -11.68 23.16 15.53
N ILE A 95 -11.79 22.43 16.65
CA ILE A 95 -13.05 21.77 17.05
C ILE A 95 -13.55 22.31 18.41
N PRO A 96 -13.99 23.58 18.52
CA PRO A 96 -14.15 24.29 19.81
C PRO A 96 -15.10 23.66 20.85
N GLN A 97 -15.86 22.63 20.45
CA GLN A 97 -16.86 21.95 21.27
C GLN A 97 -16.33 20.68 21.94
N ASP A 98 -15.07 20.27 21.69
CA ASP A 98 -14.51 19.05 22.24
C ASP A 98 -13.63 19.33 23.48
N PRO A 99 -14.00 18.87 24.69
CA PRO A 99 -13.17 19.05 25.88
C PRO A 99 -11.84 18.28 25.84
N ASP A 100 -11.71 17.23 25.01
CA ASP A 100 -10.52 16.40 24.84
C ASP A 100 -9.81 16.74 23.52
N HIS A 101 -9.48 18.02 23.36
CA HIS A 101 -8.68 18.50 22.24
C HIS A 101 -7.30 17.85 22.21
N PRO A 102 -6.84 17.30 21.07
CA PRO A 102 -5.45 16.87 20.93
C PRO A 102 -4.52 18.09 21.04
N ALA A 103 -3.79 18.21 22.16
CA ALA A 103 -2.89 19.34 22.39
C ALA A 103 -1.66 19.35 21.47
N ASN A 104 -1.34 18.22 20.83
CA ASN A 104 -0.34 18.16 19.79
C ASN A 104 -0.75 17.15 18.70
N PRO A 105 -0.99 17.59 17.45
CA PRO A 105 -1.30 16.71 16.33
C PRO A 105 -0.10 15.91 15.77
N ASP A 106 1.09 15.96 16.41
CA ASP A 106 2.20 15.03 16.19
C ASP A 106 1.92 13.57 16.60
N THR A 107 0.91 13.32 17.44
CA THR A 107 0.52 11.98 17.93
C THR A 107 -0.33 11.16 16.96
N GLY A 108 -0.44 11.60 15.70
CA GLY A 108 -1.22 10.92 14.67
C GLY A 108 -0.70 9.52 14.33
N SER A 109 -1.58 8.53 14.34
CA SER A 109 -1.28 7.15 14.04
C SER A 109 -1.30 6.86 12.53
N ASP A 110 -1.46 5.60 12.13
CA ASP A 110 -1.81 5.22 10.77
C ASP A 110 -3.16 5.83 10.32
N VAL A 111 -3.42 5.82 9.02
CA VAL A 111 -4.72 6.23 8.46
C VAL A 111 -5.23 5.17 7.48
N THR A 112 -6.53 4.93 7.50
CA THR A 112 -7.24 4.08 6.54
C THR A 112 -8.47 4.80 5.98
N ILE A 113 -8.86 4.45 4.75
CA ILE A 113 -9.92 5.10 3.97
C ILE A 113 -10.93 4.03 3.58
N ASP A 114 -12.20 4.24 3.89
CA ASP A 114 -13.27 3.34 3.42
C ASP A 114 -13.71 3.64 1.97
N GLY A 115 -14.61 2.82 1.42
CA GLY A 115 -15.13 3.02 0.07
C GLY A 115 -15.93 4.32 -0.14
N ASN A 116 -16.30 5.02 0.93
CA ASN A 116 -17.05 6.27 0.88
C ASN A 116 -16.15 7.49 1.10
N ASN A 117 -14.83 7.32 1.11
CA ASN A 117 -13.86 8.37 1.43
C ASN A 117 -14.00 8.92 2.87
N ASN A 118 -14.52 8.12 3.80
CA ASN A 118 -14.38 8.42 5.22
C ASN A 118 -12.96 8.06 5.67
N ILE A 119 -12.34 8.93 6.44
CA ILE A 119 -10.97 8.79 6.91
C ILE A 119 -11.02 8.31 8.36
N PHE A 120 -10.32 7.24 8.66
CA PHE A 120 -10.14 6.75 10.03
C PHE A 120 -8.69 6.92 10.48
N SER A 121 -8.51 7.38 11.72
CA SER A 121 -7.19 7.58 12.34
C SER A 121 -7.29 7.27 13.84
N ALA A 122 -6.32 6.56 14.42
CA ALA A 122 -6.13 6.54 15.86
C ALA A 122 -5.38 7.80 16.32
N VAL A 123 -5.75 8.35 17.47
CA VAL A 123 -5.23 9.62 17.98
C VAL A 123 -5.02 9.51 19.48
N ALA A 124 -3.78 9.73 19.92
CA ALA A 124 -3.48 9.84 21.34
C ALA A 124 -3.75 11.26 21.85
N VAL A 125 -4.29 11.34 23.05
CA VAL A 125 -4.57 12.60 23.73
C VAL A 125 -3.37 13.00 24.58
N ALA A 126 -2.96 14.25 24.47
CA ALA A 126 -1.99 14.89 25.35
C ALA A 126 -2.67 16.09 26.02
N LEU A 127 -2.43 16.27 27.31
CA LEU A 127 -2.97 17.34 28.13
C LEU A 127 -1.85 18.31 28.52
N PRO A 128 -2.14 19.60 28.74
CA PRO A 128 -1.16 20.54 29.28
C PRO A 128 -0.56 20.03 30.59
N ASP A 129 0.77 20.06 30.70
CA ASP A 129 1.48 19.69 31.92
C ASP A 129 1.24 20.77 33.00
N PRO A 130 0.61 20.42 34.14
CA PRO A 130 0.32 21.38 35.21
C PRO A 130 1.59 21.85 35.95
N ILE A 131 2.71 21.14 35.79
CA ILE A 131 4.00 21.41 36.45
C ILE A 131 4.91 22.22 35.51
N ASN A 132 4.93 21.90 34.21
CA ASN A 132 5.79 22.55 33.22
C ASN A 132 4.96 23.40 32.25
N PRO A 133 4.96 24.74 32.37
CA PRO A 133 4.29 25.61 31.40
C PRO A 133 4.81 25.37 29.98
N GLY A 134 3.94 24.90 29.08
CA GLY A 134 4.28 24.52 27.70
C GLY A 134 4.68 23.05 27.51
N GLY A 135 4.75 22.26 28.59
CA GLY A 135 4.89 20.81 28.54
C GLY A 135 3.54 20.13 28.26
N LEU A 136 3.60 18.87 27.80
CA LEU A 136 2.44 18.02 27.57
C LEU A 136 2.61 16.69 28.30
N ILE A 137 1.54 16.21 28.93
CA ILE A 137 1.44 14.88 29.55
C ILE A 137 0.50 14.02 28.71
N LEU A 138 0.93 12.81 28.35
CA LEU A 138 0.09 11.87 27.64
C LEU A 138 -1.06 11.38 28.53
N ALA A 139 -2.26 11.32 27.97
CA ALA A 139 -3.49 10.83 28.59
C ALA A 139 -3.97 9.58 27.82
N PRO A 140 -3.28 8.44 27.97
CA PRO A 140 -3.54 7.22 27.20
C PRO A 140 -4.98 6.71 27.34
N GLU A 141 -5.61 6.96 28.49
CA GLU A 141 -7.00 6.62 28.81
C GLU A 141 -8.04 7.46 28.04
N ARG A 142 -7.64 8.61 27.50
CA ARG A 142 -8.51 9.51 26.71
C ARG A 142 -8.35 9.33 25.20
N SER A 143 -7.43 8.46 24.79
CA SER A 143 -7.14 8.18 23.38
C SER A 143 -8.39 7.69 22.63
N PHE A 144 -8.49 8.05 21.35
CA PHE A 144 -9.68 7.77 20.55
C PHE A 144 -9.37 7.33 19.13
N ILE A 145 -10.32 6.61 18.54
CA ILE A 145 -10.40 6.44 17.08
C ILE A 145 -11.29 7.53 16.54
N GLN A 146 -10.88 8.15 15.44
CA GLN A 146 -11.61 9.23 14.80
C GLN A 146 -12.06 8.80 13.42
N ARG A 147 -13.30 9.10 13.05
CA ARG A 147 -13.85 9.02 11.69
C ARG A 147 -14.20 10.40 11.18
N LEU A 148 -13.59 10.82 10.07
CA LEU A 148 -13.91 12.05 9.36
C LEU A 148 -14.65 11.72 8.05
N ASN A 149 -15.90 12.15 7.94
CA ASN A 149 -16.71 12.09 6.73
C ASN A 149 -16.40 13.29 5.84
N THR A 150 -15.66 13.05 4.75
CA THR A 150 -15.15 14.10 3.88
C THR A 150 -16.21 14.72 2.95
N ASN A 151 -17.40 14.13 2.91
CA ASN A 151 -18.53 14.56 2.09
C ASN A 151 -19.58 15.35 2.90
N ALA A 152 -19.50 15.33 4.23
CA ALA A 152 -20.43 16.02 5.11
C ALA A 152 -19.91 17.44 5.48
N PRO A 153 -20.72 18.50 5.31
CA PRO A 153 -20.32 19.87 5.66
C PRO A 153 -20.41 20.17 7.17
N SER A 154 -21.15 19.35 7.93
CA SER A 154 -21.37 19.47 9.37
C SER A 154 -21.56 18.10 10.00
N ASN A 155 -21.34 17.97 11.31
CA ASN A 155 -21.41 16.69 12.04
C ASN A 155 -20.57 15.60 11.34
N ASN A 156 -19.43 16.01 10.81
CA ASN A 156 -18.59 15.24 9.91
C ASN A 156 -17.46 14.51 10.64
N LEU A 157 -17.30 14.72 11.95
CA LEU A 157 -16.22 14.10 12.72
C LEU A 157 -16.78 13.32 13.91
N THR A 158 -16.63 12.01 13.93
CA THR A 158 -17.00 11.16 15.08
C THR A 158 -15.74 10.70 15.80
N ARG A 159 -15.68 10.85 17.12
CA ARG A 159 -14.60 10.33 17.98
C ARG A 159 -15.14 9.22 18.88
N PHE A 160 -14.46 8.07 18.87
CA PHE A 160 -14.74 6.88 19.67
C PHE A 160 -13.67 6.76 20.76
N TYR A 161 -14.02 7.04 22.02
CA TYR A 161 -13.08 7.11 23.13
C TYR A 161 -12.78 5.70 23.65
N VAL A 162 -11.69 5.12 23.14
CA VAL A 162 -11.32 3.70 23.36
C VAL A 162 -10.24 3.52 24.44
N GLY A 163 -9.48 4.57 24.76
CA GLY A 163 -8.36 4.49 25.70
C GLY A 163 -7.21 3.61 25.19
N GLY A 164 -6.48 2.96 26.12
CA GLY A 164 -5.44 1.97 25.81
C GLY A 164 -4.31 2.46 24.92
N SER A 165 -4.01 3.75 24.96
CA SER A 165 -3.03 4.42 24.10
C SER A 165 -3.33 4.30 22.60
N ALA A 166 -4.59 4.26 22.18
CA ALA A 166 -4.92 4.31 20.75
C ALA A 166 -4.22 5.51 20.08
N GLY A 167 -3.29 5.25 19.16
CA GLY A 167 -2.47 6.30 18.53
C GLY A 167 -1.10 6.59 19.16
N PHE A 168 -0.69 5.89 20.22
CA PHE A 168 0.62 6.05 20.85
C PHE A 168 1.12 4.73 21.47
N CYS A 169 2.44 4.49 21.50
CA CYS A 169 3.00 3.29 22.12
C CYS A 169 3.83 3.64 23.35
N GLY A 170 3.64 2.89 24.43
CA GLY A 170 4.13 3.18 25.79
C GLY A 170 5.65 3.17 26.00
N ALA A 171 6.44 2.71 25.03
CA ALA A 171 7.90 2.70 25.13
C ALA A 171 8.56 4.00 24.63
N ALA A 172 9.25 4.68 25.54
CA ALA A 172 10.15 5.80 25.31
C ALA A 172 11.38 5.44 24.43
N GLN A 173 11.20 5.31 23.12
CA GLN A 173 12.30 5.39 22.17
C GLN A 173 12.26 6.76 21.50
N THR A 174 13.17 7.63 21.92
CA THR A 174 13.31 9.05 21.52
C THR A 174 13.74 9.25 20.06
N THR A 175 13.71 8.21 19.23
CA THR A 175 14.33 8.21 17.90
C THR A 175 13.43 7.69 16.77
N THR A 176 12.27 7.09 17.04
CA THR A 176 11.32 6.68 15.97
C THR A 176 9.86 6.91 16.37
N PRO A 177 9.01 7.49 15.49
CA PRO A 177 7.60 7.69 15.82
C PRO A 177 6.90 6.33 15.88
N CYS A 178 6.45 5.91 17.05
CA CYS A 178 5.62 4.71 17.14
C CYS A 178 4.23 4.97 16.54
N LEU A 179 3.81 4.10 15.63
CA LEU A 179 2.55 4.23 14.89
C LEU A 179 1.60 3.09 15.28
N SER A 180 0.59 3.40 16.08
CA SER A 180 -0.57 2.51 16.29
C SER A 180 -1.32 2.35 14.96
N GLY A 181 -1.80 1.15 14.67
CA GLY A 181 -2.49 0.81 13.43
C GLY A 181 -3.98 1.02 13.54
N VAL A 182 -4.60 1.40 12.42
CA VAL A 182 -6.05 1.39 12.23
C VAL A 182 -6.35 0.93 10.82
N ASP A 183 -7.31 0.03 10.66
CA ASP A 183 -7.76 -0.42 9.36
C ASP A 183 -9.26 -0.70 9.35
N VAL A 184 -9.88 -0.61 8.18
CA VAL A 184 -11.33 -0.73 8.01
C VAL A 184 -11.63 -1.85 7.03
N ASP A 185 -12.62 -2.68 7.38
CA ASP A 185 -13.02 -3.78 6.53
C ASP A 185 -13.59 -3.30 5.19
N ARG A 186 -13.66 -4.20 4.20
CA ARG A 186 -14.13 -3.86 2.85
C ARG A 186 -15.52 -3.19 2.87
N SER A 187 -16.38 -3.58 3.81
CA SER A 187 -17.74 -3.05 3.96
C SER A 187 -17.82 -1.64 4.59
N GLY A 188 -16.75 -1.16 5.24
CA GLY A 188 -16.76 0.10 5.99
C GLY A 188 -17.46 0.03 7.35
N ARG A 189 -17.91 -1.17 7.77
CA ARG A 189 -18.66 -1.37 9.01
C ARG A 189 -17.74 -1.60 10.20
N PHE A 190 -16.72 -2.44 10.05
CA PHE A 190 -15.85 -2.84 11.14
C PHE A 190 -14.51 -2.13 11.03
N VAL A 191 -14.17 -1.37 12.07
CA VAL A 191 -12.90 -0.66 12.18
C VAL A 191 -12.06 -1.37 13.24
N TYR A 192 -10.89 -1.85 12.85
CA TYR A 192 -9.93 -2.50 13.73
C TYR A 192 -8.79 -1.55 14.05
N PHE A 193 -8.31 -1.61 15.29
CA PHE A 193 -7.27 -0.69 15.75
C PHE A 193 -6.39 -1.33 16.83
N SER A 194 -5.15 -0.86 16.91
CA SER A 194 -4.21 -1.28 17.94
C SER A 194 -4.39 -0.47 19.22
N LEU A 195 -4.37 -1.17 20.35
CA LEU A 195 -4.32 -0.60 21.69
C LEU A 195 -2.98 -1.01 22.33
N PRO A 196 -1.90 -0.22 22.18
CA PRO A 196 -0.57 -0.57 22.65
C PRO A 196 -0.51 -0.87 24.16
N GLU A 197 -1.24 -0.10 24.96
CA GLU A 197 -1.39 -0.30 26.41
C GLU A 197 -2.80 -0.82 26.77
N GLY A 198 -3.46 -1.47 25.81
CA GLY A 198 -4.78 -2.06 26.00
C GLY A 198 -4.77 -3.37 26.79
N GLY A 199 -5.95 -3.76 27.28
CA GLY A 199 -6.18 -5.02 27.99
C GLY A 199 -5.84 -4.97 29.48
N GLU A 200 -6.13 -6.06 30.18
CA GLU A 200 -6.15 -6.15 31.66
C GLU A 200 -4.84 -5.74 32.35
N ASN A 201 -3.69 -5.97 31.70
CA ASN A 201 -2.36 -5.70 32.26
C ASN A 201 -1.56 -4.64 31.47
N GLY A 202 -2.20 -3.92 30.55
CA GLY A 202 -1.52 -2.97 29.67
C GLY A 202 -0.54 -3.61 28.68
N GLN A 203 -0.61 -4.94 28.49
CA GLN A 203 0.27 -5.67 27.57
C GLN A 203 -0.04 -5.35 26.10
N GLY A 204 -1.26 -4.95 25.79
CA GLY A 204 -1.71 -4.64 24.44
C GLY A 204 -2.92 -5.46 24.00
N ALA A 205 -3.68 -4.89 23.08
CA ALA A 205 -4.87 -5.52 22.51
C ALA A 205 -5.16 -5.05 21.08
N ILE A 206 -5.98 -5.83 20.36
CA ILE A 206 -6.64 -5.41 19.11
C ILE A 206 -8.09 -5.08 19.45
N GLY A 207 -8.56 -3.89 19.08
CA GLY A 207 -9.94 -3.46 19.24
C GLY A 207 -10.73 -3.51 17.93
N GLN A 208 -12.06 -3.64 18.02
CA GLN A 208 -12.99 -3.53 16.90
C GLN A 208 -14.19 -2.64 17.27
N ILE A 209 -14.46 -1.61 16.46
CA ILE A 209 -15.69 -0.82 16.49
C ILE A 209 -16.63 -1.30 15.37
N ASP A 210 -17.90 -1.50 15.71
CA ASP A 210 -18.98 -1.60 14.72
C ASP A 210 -19.57 -0.20 14.51
N THR A 211 -19.28 0.42 13.36
CA THR A 211 -19.67 1.81 13.07
C THR A 211 -21.17 2.00 12.89
N GLN A 212 -21.93 0.91 12.67
CA GLN A 212 -23.38 0.96 12.64
C GLN A 212 -23.96 0.92 14.05
N ALA A 213 -23.39 0.10 14.93
CA ALA A 213 -23.79 0.04 16.34
C ALA A 213 -23.39 1.31 17.10
N CYS A 214 -22.24 1.90 16.77
CA CYS A 214 -21.74 3.16 17.32
C CYS A 214 -22.13 4.35 16.42
N SER A 215 -23.44 4.58 16.24
CA SER A 215 -23.97 5.61 15.34
C SER A 215 -24.80 6.67 16.06
N GLY A 216 -24.88 7.87 15.45
CA GLY A 216 -25.60 9.02 16.00
C GLY A 216 -24.69 10.20 16.34
N LEU A 217 -25.23 11.19 17.06
CA LEU A 217 -24.48 12.40 17.44
C LEU A 217 -23.66 12.21 18.72
N SER A 218 -24.17 11.45 19.67
CA SER A 218 -23.43 11.04 20.87
C SER A 218 -24.09 9.82 21.48
N GLY A 219 -23.32 9.04 22.23
CA GLY A 219 -23.85 7.87 22.91
C GLY A 219 -22.76 6.97 23.45
N SER A 220 -23.17 5.75 23.80
CA SER A 220 -22.26 4.67 24.15
C SER A 220 -22.57 3.44 23.29
N CYS A 221 -21.55 2.63 23.06
CA CYS A 221 -21.68 1.37 22.35
C CYS A 221 -20.68 0.35 22.91
N THR A 222 -20.94 -0.93 22.66
CA THR A 222 -20.05 -2.01 23.04
C THR A 222 -19.09 -2.31 21.88
N ILE A 223 -17.80 -2.44 22.19
CA ILE A 223 -16.76 -2.85 21.24
C ILE A 223 -16.26 -4.25 21.58
N LYS A 224 -15.48 -4.86 20.69
CA LYS A 224 -14.72 -6.09 20.99
C LYS A 224 -13.25 -5.76 21.18
N VAL A 225 -12.60 -6.40 22.16
CA VAL A 225 -11.18 -6.22 22.48
C VAL A 225 -10.52 -7.58 22.71
N TRP A 226 -9.56 -7.94 21.87
CA TRP A 226 -8.77 -9.18 22.00
C TRP A 226 -7.43 -8.87 22.65
N THR A 227 -7.21 -9.37 23.87
CA THR A 227 -6.03 -9.01 24.67
C THR A 227 -4.86 -9.97 24.45
N PHE A 228 -3.64 -9.43 24.35
CA PHE A 228 -2.43 -10.23 24.18
C PHE A 228 -2.05 -11.00 25.45
N PHE A 229 -2.55 -10.57 26.61
CA PHE A 229 -2.44 -11.31 27.86
C PHE A 229 -3.07 -12.71 27.75
N LYS A 230 -4.29 -12.80 27.23
CA LYS A 230 -4.98 -14.08 27.00
C LYS A 230 -4.28 -14.95 25.95
N LEU A 231 -3.75 -14.32 24.90
CA LEU A 231 -2.91 -15.01 23.90
C LEU A 231 -1.66 -15.65 24.54
N THR A 232 -1.02 -14.94 25.47
CA THR A 232 0.18 -15.42 26.16
C THR A 232 -0.16 -16.54 27.13
N ALA A 233 -1.22 -16.39 27.93
CA ALA A 233 -1.62 -17.37 28.94
C ALA A 233 -2.11 -18.70 28.35
N ALA A 234 -2.69 -18.68 27.14
CA ALA A 234 -3.20 -19.87 26.46
C ALA A 234 -2.21 -20.51 25.47
N GLY A 235 -1.09 -19.85 25.17
CA GLY A 235 -0.05 -20.36 24.28
C GLY A 235 0.95 -21.29 24.98
N PRO A 236 1.72 -22.10 24.23
CA PRO A 236 2.79 -22.90 24.81
C PRO A 236 3.87 -21.99 25.42
N ALA A 237 4.29 -22.27 26.65
CA ALA A 237 5.39 -21.56 27.29
C ALA A 237 6.71 -21.91 26.57
N GLN A 238 7.25 -20.99 25.78
CA GLN A 238 8.58 -21.11 25.19
C GLN A 238 9.59 -20.37 26.07
N SER A 239 10.70 -21.03 26.44
CA SER A 239 11.56 -20.58 27.55
C SER A 239 12.44 -19.36 27.28
N THR A 240 12.43 -18.80 26.06
CA THR A 240 13.25 -17.62 25.67
C THR A 240 12.50 -16.58 24.83
N GLU A 241 11.22 -16.79 24.54
CA GLU A 241 10.36 -15.89 23.76
C GLU A 241 9.74 -14.83 24.70
N PRO A 242 9.85 -13.52 24.43
CA PRO A 242 9.10 -12.52 25.19
C PRO A 242 7.61 -12.63 24.92
N ALA A 243 6.76 -12.12 25.81
CA ALA A 243 5.33 -12.05 25.51
C ALA A 243 5.05 -11.06 24.36
N PRO A 244 4.09 -11.32 23.45
CA PRO A 244 3.64 -10.33 22.47
C PRO A 244 3.07 -9.12 23.21
N ALA A 245 3.61 -7.92 22.97
CA ALA A 245 3.19 -6.71 23.66
C ALA A 245 3.34 -5.47 22.78
N GLU A 246 2.56 -4.43 23.09
CA GLU A 246 2.52 -3.16 22.36
C GLU A 246 2.24 -3.36 20.85
N PRO A 247 1.03 -3.79 20.46
CA PRO A 247 0.63 -3.83 19.05
C PRO A 247 0.79 -2.47 18.39
N ARG A 248 1.39 -2.45 17.20
CA ARG A 248 1.71 -1.24 16.43
C ARG A 248 0.83 -1.19 15.19
N HIS A 249 1.42 -1.19 14.01
CA HIS A 249 0.71 -1.20 12.74
C HIS A 249 -0.07 -2.51 12.55
N LEU A 250 -1.29 -2.40 12.05
CA LEU A 250 -2.12 -3.53 11.66
C LEU A 250 -2.66 -3.32 10.26
N GLN A 251 -2.98 -4.43 9.58
CA GLN A 251 -3.70 -4.43 8.31
C GLN A 251 -4.61 -5.66 8.24
N ILE A 252 -5.72 -5.49 7.52
CA ILE A 252 -6.67 -6.56 7.22
C ILE A 252 -6.23 -7.24 5.92
N ASP A 253 -6.15 -8.57 5.92
CA ASP A 253 -5.92 -9.36 4.70
C ASP A 253 -7.22 -9.60 3.94
N ASP A 254 -7.11 -10.20 2.75
CA ASP A 254 -8.26 -10.42 1.86
C ASP A 254 -9.32 -11.36 2.47
N ASP A 255 -8.94 -12.25 3.39
CA ASP A 255 -9.85 -13.14 4.13
C ASP A 255 -10.59 -12.43 5.28
N GLY A 256 -10.21 -11.18 5.58
CA GLY A 256 -10.70 -10.41 6.71
C GLY A 256 -10.02 -10.76 8.04
N LYS A 257 -8.86 -11.42 8.01
CA LYS A 257 -8.00 -11.65 9.17
C LYS A 257 -7.08 -10.45 9.37
N ILE A 258 -6.87 -10.10 10.62
CA ILE A 258 -6.10 -8.93 11.01
C ILE A 258 -4.69 -9.38 11.34
N TRP A 259 -3.70 -8.76 10.71
CA TRP A 259 -2.30 -8.93 11.02
C TRP A 259 -1.77 -7.68 11.71
N VAL A 260 -1.01 -7.85 12.80
CA VAL A 260 -0.43 -6.75 13.56
C VAL A 260 1.01 -7.05 13.93
N VAL A 261 1.87 -6.06 13.81
CA VAL A 261 3.25 -6.10 14.33
C VAL A 261 3.30 -5.58 15.75
N THR A 262 4.26 -6.06 16.54
CA THR A 262 4.42 -5.66 17.94
C THR A 262 5.81 -5.10 18.23
N ALA A 263 5.95 -4.28 19.28
CA ALA A 263 7.27 -3.77 19.72
C ALA A 263 8.19 -4.90 20.22
N THR A 264 7.61 -6.03 20.62
CA THR A 264 8.36 -7.19 21.11
C THR A 264 8.82 -8.16 20.01
N GLY A 265 8.63 -7.83 18.73
CA GLY A 265 9.14 -8.63 17.62
C GLY A 265 8.20 -9.72 17.14
N HIS A 266 6.89 -9.58 17.38
CA HIS A 266 5.90 -10.56 16.92
C HIS A 266 5.09 -10.04 15.74
N LEU A 267 4.75 -10.95 14.84
CA LEU A 267 3.57 -10.84 14.00
C LEU A 267 2.44 -11.61 14.67
N VAL A 268 1.32 -10.95 14.93
CA VAL A 268 0.14 -11.55 15.51
C VAL A 268 -0.97 -11.53 14.47
N SER A 269 -1.69 -12.65 14.32
CA SER A 269 -2.90 -12.70 13.53
C SER A 269 -4.14 -12.82 14.41
N LEU A 270 -5.26 -12.29 13.96
CA LEU A 270 -6.58 -12.42 14.56
C LEU A 270 -7.60 -12.73 13.46
N ASP A 271 -8.26 -13.88 13.58
CA ASP A 271 -9.52 -14.15 12.90
C ASP A 271 -10.68 -13.69 13.82
N PRO A 272 -11.37 -12.58 13.49
CA PRO A 272 -12.43 -12.01 14.31
C PRO A 272 -13.74 -12.78 14.21
N LYS A 273 -13.93 -13.65 13.20
CA LYS A 273 -15.12 -14.50 13.04
C LYS A 273 -15.08 -15.67 14.01
N THR A 274 -13.89 -16.25 14.21
CA THR A 274 -13.69 -17.43 15.07
C THR A 274 -13.01 -17.14 16.41
N ASN A 275 -12.61 -15.89 16.66
CA ASN A 275 -11.85 -15.48 17.85
C ASN A 275 -10.55 -16.29 18.01
N ARG A 276 -9.88 -16.58 16.91
CA ARG A 276 -8.64 -17.36 16.86
C ARG A 276 -7.48 -16.44 16.56
N MET A 277 -6.44 -16.53 17.37
CA MET A 277 -5.22 -15.75 17.20
C MET A 277 -4.01 -16.65 16.99
N THR A 278 -3.00 -16.14 16.30
CA THR A 278 -1.66 -16.74 16.23
C THR A 278 -0.62 -15.68 16.58
N LYS A 279 0.55 -16.12 17.03
CA LYS A 279 1.73 -15.26 17.19
C LYS A 279 2.92 -15.92 16.51
N HIS A 280 3.78 -15.10 15.95
CA HIS A 280 4.96 -15.52 15.22
C HIS A 280 6.13 -14.64 15.63
N PHE A 281 7.07 -15.19 16.40
CA PHE A 281 8.21 -14.45 16.89
C PHE A 281 9.30 -14.41 15.82
N ILE A 282 9.65 -13.20 15.40
CA ILE A 282 10.65 -12.98 14.36
C ILE A 282 12.05 -13.11 14.99
N PRO A 283 12.92 -14.00 14.49
CA PRO A 283 14.27 -14.15 15.03
C PRO A 283 15.08 -12.86 14.86
N PRO A 284 15.49 -12.18 15.95
CA PRO A 284 16.30 -10.98 15.83
C PRO A 284 17.77 -11.35 15.51
N THR A 285 18.49 -10.49 14.80
CA THR A 285 19.94 -10.64 14.60
C THR A 285 20.74 -10.30 15.86
N LEU A 286 20.22 -9.36 16.67
CA LEU A 286 20.81 -8.98 17.96
C LEU A 286 19.77 -9.01 19.07
N GLU A 287 20.19 -9.39 20.27
CA GLU A 287 19.30 -9.39 21.43
C GLU A 287 18.78 -7.96 21.70
N GLY A 288 17.46 -7.83 21.85
CA GLY A 288 16.80 -6.52 22.02
C GLY A 288 16.41 -5.80 20.72
N ALA A 289 16.91 -6.22 19.56
CA ALA A 289 16.63 -5.59 18.26
C ALA A 289 15.31 -6.10 17.63
N ARG A 290 14.18 -5.80 18.29
CA ARG A 290 12.89 -6.48 18.05
C ARG A 290 11.80 -5.56 17.53
N ASP A 291 12.15 -4.32 17.17
CA ASP A 291 11.16 -3.28 16.98
C ASP A 291 10.55 -3.24 15.58
N LEU A 292 9.47 -3.99 15.39
CA LEU A 292 8.78 -4.07 14.12
C LEU A 292 8.01 -2.79 13.84
N PHE A 293 7.99 -2.43 12.56
CA PHE A 293 7.38 -1.20 12.11
C PHE A 293 6.17 -1.49 11.23
N ALA A 294 6.31 -2.23 10.11
CA ALA A 294 5.20 -2.50 9.15
C ALA A 294 4.75 -3.94 9.12
N VAL A 295 3.51 -4.11 8.66
CA VAL A 295 2.96 -5.36 8.17
C VAL A 295 2.23 -5.08 6.86
N SER A 296 2.32 -6.01 5.92
CA SER A 296 1.51 -6.04 4.70
C SER A 296 1.20 -7.49 4.32
N PRO A 297 -0.04 -7.95 4.56
CA PRO A 297 -0.49 -9.23 4.02
C PRO A 297 -0.49 -9.24 2.49
N ASP A 298 -0.26 -10.42 1.93
CA ASP A 298 -0.20 -10.72 0.50
C ASP A 298 -0.61 -12.19 0.33
N SER A 299 -1.92 -12.43 0.19
CA SER A 299 -2.52 -13.77 0.30
C SER A 299 -2.14 -14.43 1.64
N SER A 300 -1.59 -15.65 1.64
CA SER A 300 -1.14 -16.33 2.87
C SER A 300 0.25 -15.93 3.36
N LEU A 301 0.91 -15.00 2.66
CA LEU A 301 2.24 -14.52 2.99
C LEU A 301 2.18 -13.13 3.63
N ILE A 302 3.00 -12.93 4.66
CA ILE A 302 2.94 -11.72 5.46
C ILE A 302 4.26 -10.98 5.34
N GLY A 303 4.25 -9.86 4.61
CA GLY A 303 5.37 -8.93 4.57
C GLY A 303 5.48 -8.16 5.88
N TYR A 304 6.70 -7.86 6.32
CA TYR A 304 6.96 -7.00 7.47
C TYR A 304 8.23 -6.18 7.29
N THR A 305 8.38 -5.15 8.13
CA THR A 305 9.65 -4.41 8.24
C THR A 305 10.12 -4.32 9.68
N ASN A 306 11.43 -4.38 9.86
CA ASN A 306 12.10 -4.09 11.12
C ASN A 306 12.86 -2.77 10.99
N GLY A 307 12.35 -1.76 11.68
CA GLY A 307 12.84 -0.38 11.67
C GLY A 307 13.99 -0.12 12.64
N GLU A 308 14.33 -1.11 13.48
CA GLU A 308 15.43 -0.99 14.43
C GLU A 308 16.73 -0.64 13.69
N PRO A 309 17.47 0.41 14.11
CA PRO A 309 18.68 0.87 13.42
C PRO A 309 19.73 -0.21 13.17
N THR A 310 19.73 -1.29 13.96
CA THR A 310 20.67 -2.40 13.85
C THR A 310 20.18 -3.53 12.92
N GLU A 311 18.89 -3.59 12.59
CA GLU A 311 18.30 -4.64 11.76
C GLU A 311 18.13 -4.17 10.31
N ASN A 312 17.46 -3.03 10.10
CA ASN A 312 17.14 -2.47 8.77
C ASN A 312 16.66 -3.56 7.79
N LYS A 313 15.56 -4.26 8.11
CA LYS A 313 15.08 -5.40 7.32
C LYS A 313 13.73 -5.16 6.67
N VAL A 314 13.58 -5.72 5.48
CA VAL A 314 12.26 -6.08 4.92
C VAL A 314 12.20 -7.60 4.90
N GLY A 315 11.12 -8.16 5.42
CA GLY A 315 10.98 -9.61 5.55
C GLY A 315 9.62 -10.13 5.12
N LEU A 316 9.55 -11.45 5.01
CA LEU A 316 8.40 -12.23 4.58
C LEU A 316 8.22 -13.40 5.53
N LEU A 317 6.99 -13.61 6.00
CA LEU A 317 6.58 -14.74 6.81
C LEU A 317 5.60 -15.61 6.01
N LYS A 318 5.90 -16.92 5.91
CA LYS A 318 4.89 -17.97 5.69
C LYS A 318 4.52 -18.56 7.06
N PRO A 319 3.34 -18.24 7.61
CA PRO A 319 3.00 -18.57 8.99
C PRO A 319 2.68 -20.06 9.17
N ASN A 320 3.17 -20.66 10.26
CA ASN A 320 2.69 -21.95 10.74
C ASN A 320 1.53 -21.76 11.74
N ARG A 321 0.54 -22.64 11.71
CA ARG A 321 -0.72 -22.46 12.45
C ARG A 321 -0.64 -22.94 13.91
N ASN A 322 -0.04 -22.14 14.80
CA ASN A 322 -0.20 -22.31 16.26
C ASN A 322 -1.39 -21.48 16.74
N ILE A 323 -2.59 -22.04 16.59
CA ILE A 323 -3.85 -21.34 16.85
C ILE A 323 -4.20 -21.36 18.34
N VAL A 324 -4.50 -20.19 18.88
CA VAL A 324 -4.97 -19.97 20.24
C VAL A 324 -6.35 -19.32 20.21
N PRO A 325 -7.40 -19.97 20.76
CA PRO A 325 -8.69 -19.32 20.95
C PRO A 325 -8.58 -18.20 22.01
N VAL A 326 -8.90 -16.97 21.62
CA VAL A 326 -8.88 -15.79 22.48
C VAL A 326 -10.24 -15.10 22.39
N PRO A 327 -11.18 -15.37 23.30
CA PRO A 327 -12.46 -14.66 23.33
C PRO A 327 -12.25 -13.16 23.63
N PRO A 328 -12.96 -12.26 22.92
CA PRO A 328 -12.84 -10.83 23.14
C PRO A 328 -13.53 -10.42 24.44
N ASP A 329 -12.96 -9.42 25.11
CA ASP A 329 -13.67 -8.61 26.08
C ASP A 329 -14.62 -7.66 25.35
N THR A 330 -15.71 -7.30 26.02
CA THR A 330 -16.76 -6.44 25.44
C THR A 330 -17.00 -5.17 26.26
N PRO A 331 -16.01 -4.25 26.34
CA PRO A 331 -16.17 -3.02 27.09
C PRO A 331 -17.15 -2.07 26.40
N THR A 332 -17.76 -1.18 27.18
CA THR A 332 -18.56 -0.07 26.67
C THR A 332 -17.68 1.15 26.53
N ILE A 333 -17.73 1.80 25.37
CA ILE A 333 -17.07 3.07 25.09
C ILE A 333 -18.11 4.17 24.86
N PHE A 334 -17.65 5.42 24.91
CA PHE A 334 -18.44 6.59 24.52
C PHE A 334 -18.01 7.10 23.15
N PHE A 335 -18.93 7.74 22.44
CA PHE A 335 -18.62 8.45 21.21
C PHE A 335 -19.36 9.78 21.13
N ASN A 336 -18.74 10.74 20.46
CA ASN A 336 -19.31 12.07 20.20
C ASN A 336 -19.01 12.47 18.75
N THR A 337 -19.96 13.15 18.12
CA THR A 337 -19.85 13.70 16.78
C THR A 337 -19.83 15.22 16.83
N PHE A 338 -18.88 15.80 16.12
CA PHE A 338 -18.59 17.21 16.05
C PHE A 338 -18.61 17.70 14.60
N THR A 339 -18.59 19.02 14.44
CA THR A 339 -18.32 19.65 13.14
C THR A 339 -16.85 20.09 13.09
N ALA A 340 -16.06 19.39 12.28
CA ALA A 340 -14.72 19.80 11.92
C ALA A 340 -14.79 20.82 10.77
N ASN A 341 -14.25 22.01 11.01
CA ASN A 341 -14.08 23.03 9.99
C ASN A 341 -13.02 22.58 8.97
N PHE A 342 -13.14 23.09 7.74
CA PHE A 342 -12.16 22.85 6.71
C PHE A 342 -11.90 24.10 5.88
N ALA A 343 -10.67 24.19 5.39
CA ALA A 343 -10.27 25.16 4.38
C ALA A 343 -10.18 24.46 3.02
N SER A 344 -10.55 25.18 1.96
CA SER A 344 -10.33 24.74 0.59
C SER A 344 -9.38 25.72 -0.10
N ASP A 345 -8.34 25.18 -0.71
CA ASP A 345 -7.35 25.92 -1.48
C ASP A 345 -6.75 25.01 -2.56
N PHE A 346 -5.53 25.30 -3.00
CA PHE A 346 -4.82 24.51 -4.00
C PHE A 346 -3.43 24.11 -3.49
N ALA A 347 -3.00 22.92 -3.90
CA ALA A 347 -1.67 22.38 -3.65
C ALA A 347 -0.83 22.48 -4.94
N ASN A 348 0.33 23.14 -4.85
CA ASN A 348 1.29 23.15 -5.95
C ASN A 348 1.70 21.71 -6.30
N ARG A 349 1.62 21.37 -7.59
CA ARG A 349 2.10 20.10 -8.12
C ARG A 349 3.43 20.31 -8.83
N THR A 350 4.40 19.50 -8.45
CA THR A 350 5.69 19.38 -9.14
C THR A 350 5.85 17.95 -9.63
N ASN A 351 6.72 17.76 -10.62
CA ASN A 351 7.05 16.46 -11.16
C ASN A 351 8.53 16.38 -11.49
N GLY A 352 8.99 15.16 -11.73
CA GLY A 352 10.33 14.90 -12.22
C GLY A 352 10.50 13.42 -12.53
N GLN A 353 11.73 13.06 -12.87
CA GLN A 353 12.10 11.68 -13.14
C GLN A 353 13.20 11.24 -12.16
N ALA A 354 13.18 9.98 -11.77
CA ALA A 354 14.18 9.36 -10.91
C ALA A 354 14.60 8.01 -11.48
N SER A 355 15.89 7.85 -11.80
CA SER A 355 16.41 6.54 -12.24
C SER A 355 16.51 5.56 -11.07
N PRO A 356 16.14 4.28 -11.26
CA PRO A 356 16.19 3.28 -10.20
C PRO A 356 17.64 2.86 -9.88
N CYS A 357 17.92 2.64 -8.59
CA CYS A 357 19.19 2.10 -8.13
C CYS A 357 19.04 0.62 -7.77
N ALA A 358 19.37 -0.27 -8.71
CA ALA A 358 19.39 -1.71 -8.44
C ALA A 358 20.64 -2.10 -7.64
N LYS A 359 20.43 -2.75 -6.50
CA LYS A 359 21.46 -3.42 -5.68
C LYS A 359 21.07 -4.86 -5.40
N VAL A 360 22.05 -5.70 -5.15
CA VAL A 360 21.85 -7.07 -4.64
C VAL A 360 22.20 -7.06 -3.16
N ALA A 361 21.23 -7.41 -2.33
CA ALA A 361 21.39 -7.52 -0.88
C ALA A 361 21.30 -9.00 -0.46
N ASP A 362 21.94 -9.32 0.66
CA ASP A 362 21.92 -10.68 1.20
C ASP A 362 20.56 -10.97 1.86
N GLY A 363 19.98 -12.11 1.48
CA GLY A 363 18.76 -12.63 2.09
C GLY A 363 19.08 -13.81 3.01
N MET A 364 18.43 -13.85 4.17
CA MET A 364 18.47 -15.00 5.08
C MET A 364 17.12 -15.69 5.12
N ARG A 365 17.12 -17.02 5.11
CA ARG A 365 15.92 -17.83 5.29
C ARG A 365 16.06 -18.64 6.57
N GLN A 366 15.04 -18.59 7.42
CA GLN A 366 14.98 -19.35 8.67
C GLN A 366 13.61 -20.00 8.81
N THR A 367 13.56 -21.26 9.25
CA THR A 367 12.30 -21.94 9.57
C THR A 367 12.29 -22.27 11.06
N THR A 368 11.21 -21.90 11.73
CA THR A 368 10.97 -22.17 13.16
C THR A 368 9.60 -22.83 13.32
N ASN A 369 9.19 -23.08 14.56
CA ASN A 369 7.83 -23.55 14.86
C ASN A 369 6.77 -22.53 14.47
N ASP A 370 7.12 -21.25 14.37
CA ASP A 370 6.20 -20.17 14.06
C ASP A 370 6.01 -19.97 12.55
N GLY A 371 6.92 -20.47 11.72
CA GLY A 371 6.81 -20.35 10.27
C GLY A 371 8.16 -20.31 9.58
N THR A 372 8.12 -20.02 8.29
CA THR A 372 9.32 -19.72 7.51
C THR A 372 9.44 -18.22 7.30
N PHE A 373 10.56 -17.66 7.73
CA PHE A 373 10.94 -16.27 7.58
C PHE A 373 11.98 -16.13 6.48
N VAL A 374 11.82 -15.11 5.64
CA VAL A 374 12.83 -14.65 4.68
C VAL A 374 13.08 -13.18 4.97
N ASP A 375 14.28 -12.84 5.42
CA ASP A 375 14.69 -11.48 5.73
C ASP A 375 15.70 -10.99 4.70
N VAL A 376 15.58 -9.73 4.28
CA VAL A 376 16.59 -9.03 3.49
C VAL A 376 17.05 -7.81 4.26
N ASN A 377 18.35 -7.74 4.56
CA ASN A 377 18.95 -6.54 5.15
C ASN A 377 19.09 -5.49 4.04
N ILE A 378 18.29 -4.43 4.11
CA ILE A 378 18.27 -3.40 3.07
C ILE A 378 19.42 -2.40 3.23
N ALA A 379 20.14 -2.38 4.36
CA ALA A 379 21.31 -1.52 4.53
C ALA A 379 22.56 -2.08 3.84
N THR A 380 22.60 -3.37 3.52
CA THR A 380 23.74 -4.04 2.89
C THR A 380 23.57 -4.20 1.37
N GLY A 381 24.63 -4.67 0.71
CA GLY A 381 24.63 -5.02 -0.72
C GLY A 381 25.57 -4.18 -1.59
N MET A 382 26.02 -4.75 -2.71
CA MET A 382 26.78 -4.04 -3.73
C MET A 382 25.88 -3.63 -4.90
N PRO A 383 26.15 -2.50 -5.57
CA PRO A 383 25.49 -2.18 -6.83
C PRO A 383 25.70 -3.32 -7.84
N ALA A 384 24.68 -3.62 -8.65
CA ALA A 384 24.84 -4.60 -9.73
C ALA A 384 25.98 -4.15 -10.67
N LYS A 385 26.76 -5.09 -11.24
CA LYS A 385 27.81 -4.77 -12.23
C LYS A 385 27.26 -3.79 -13.27
N ASN A 386 27.90 -2.62 -13.42
CA ASN A 386 27.58 -1.53 -14.33
C ASN A 386 26.49 -0.52 -13.88
N ASN A 387 25.99 -0.58 -12.63
CA ASN A 387 25.01 0.38 -12.12
C ASN A 387 25.62 1.26 -11.00
N VAL A 388 26.14 2.44 -11.34
CA VAL A 388 26.63 3.42 -10.35
C VAL A 388 25.51 4.41 -10.06
N CYS A 389 24.88 4.30 -8.89
CA CYS A 389 23.69 5.09 -8.55
C CYS A 389 23.96 6.59 -8.36
N SER A 390 25.22 6.96 -8.10
CA SER A 390 25.79 8.31 -8.25
C SER A 390 27.29 8.22 -7.95
N PRO A 391 28.16 9.03 -8.58
CA PRO A 391 29.60 9.03 -8.33
C PRO A 391 30.00 9.33 -6.86
N ASN A 392 29.05 9.73 -5.99
CA ASN A 392 29.29 10.04 -4.57
C ASN A 392 28.27 9.42 -3.58
N GLN A 393 27.45 8.44 -3.96
CA GLN A 393 26.47 7.84 -3.02
C GLN A 393 27.03 6.61 -2.29
N THR A 394 27.42 6.82 -1.03
CA THR A 394 27.73 5.80 -0.02
C THR A 394 26.58 5.53 0.95
N VAL A 395 25.39 6.13 0.75
CA VAL A 395 24.34 6.13 1.78
C VAL A 395 23.42 4.89 1.63
N PRO A 396 23.48 3.92 2.56
CA PRO A 396 22.69 2.69 2.52
C PRO A 396 21.18 2.97 2.68
N SER A 397 20.32 2.00 2.33
CA SER A 397 18.90 2.08 2.68
C SER A 397 18.72 1.61 4.12
N SER A 398 18.55 2.51 5.05
CA SER A 398 18.32 2.22 6.47
C SER A 398 16.92 2.67 6.91
N GLN A 399 16.45 2.15 8.03
CA GLN A 399 15.21 2.54 8.71
C GLN A 399 13.98 2.44 7.80
N PRO A 400 13.48 1.22 7.52
CA PRO A 400 12.27 1.05 6.73
C PRO A 400 11.05 1.64 7.47
N LEU A 401 10.37 2.60 6.83
CA LEU A 401 9.25 3.38 7.39
C LEU A 401 7.88 2.97 6.81
N GLY A 402 7.78 1.88 6.07
CA GLY A 402 6.52 1.44 5.46
C GLY A 402 6.71 0.23 4.58
N LEU A 403 5.60 -0.47 4.35
CA LEU A 403 5.54 -1.64 3.48
C LEU A 403 4.14 -1.71 2.84
N THR A 404 4.08 -2.13 1.59
CA THR A 404 2.84 -2.51 0.93
C THR A 404 3.17 -3.60 -0.11
N ALA A 405 2.26 -4.56 -0.27
CA ALA A 405 2.39 -5.60 -1.27
C ALA A 405 2.43 -4.98 -2.68
N ASP A 406 3.30 -5.53 -3.53
CA ASP A 406 3.36 -5.20 -4.95
C ASP A 406 2.46 -6.17 -5.71
N HIS A 407 1.19 -5.79 -5.86
CA HIS A 407 0.17 -6.55 -6.56
C HIS A 407 0.42 -6.68 -8.07
N SER A 408 1.42 -5.98 -8.63
CA SER A 408 1.74 -6.08 -10.07
C SER A 408 2.51 -7.36 -10.45
N THR A 409 2.81 -8.22 -9.48
CA THR A 409 3.59 -9.45 -9.68
C THR A 409 3.14 -10.51 -8.67
N ARG A 410 3.71 -11.72 -8.78
CA ARG A 410 3.58 -12.79 -7.78
C ARG A 410 3.67 -12.30 -6.33
N ALA A 411 2.98 -13.02 -5.45
CA ALA A 411 2.96 -12.75 -4.02
C ALA A 411 4.39 -12.64 -3.42
N GLY A 412 4.52 -12.07 -2.22
CA GLY A 412 5.81 -11.92 -1.54
C GLY A 412 6.77 -10.93 -2.22
N THR A 413 6.25 -10.02 -3.04
CA THR A 413 6.96 -8.85 -3.59
C THR A 413 6.39 -7.60 -2.92
N PHE A 414 7.25 -6.68 -2.49
CA PHE A 414 6.78 -5.52 -1.71
C PHE A 414 7.46 -4.22 -2.12
N PHE A 415 6.73 -3.12 -2.04
CA PHE A 415 7.28 -1.78 -1.96
C PHE A 415 7.50 -1.39 -0.50
N TYR A 416 8.60 -0.70 -0.22
CA TYR A 416 8.92 -0.20 1.11
C TYR A 416 9.48 1.22 1.02
N ALA A 417 9.21 2.04 2.04
CA ALA A 417 9.88 3.34 2.18
C ALA A 417 11.05 3.23 3.15
N VAL A 418 12.07 4.06 2.94
CA VAL A 418 13.14 4.33 3.89
C VAL A 418 13.24 5.83 4.13
N GLY A 419 13.48 6.22 5.39
CA GLY A 419 13.70 7.61 5.76
C GLY A 419 14.42 7.74 7.11
N ASP A 420 15.06 8.89 7.33
CA ASP A 420 15.68 9.26 8.61
C ASP A 420 14.74 10.19 9.42
N PRO A 421 14.33 9.83 10.65
CA PRO A 421 13.54 10.71 11.52
C PRO A 421 14.25 12.02 11.91
N GLY A 422 15.58 12.08 11.79
CA GLY A 422 16.41 13.22 12.20
C GLY A 422 17.13 13.96 11.06
N ASP A 423 17.09 13.48 9.81
CA ASP A 423 17.75 14.10 8.65
C ASP A 423 16.80 14.23 7.45
N ALA A 424 16.67 15.44 6.91
CA ALA A 424 15.87 15.75 5.73
C ALA A 424 16.46 15.18 4.43
N ALA A 425 17.66 14.60 4.46
CA ALA A 425 18.45 14.28 3.27
C ALA A 425 18.02 13.01 2.51
N PHE A 426 17.27 12.06 3.09
CA PHE A 426 16.99 10.79 2.40
C PHE A 426 15.58 10.25 2.63
N ASN A 427 14.68 10.41 1.64
CA ASN A 427 13.47 9.61 1.50
C ASN A 427 13.58 8.79 0.20
N ARG A 428 13.49 7.45 0.28
CA ARG A 428 13.50 6.60 -0.92
C ARG A 428 12.34 5.60 -0.87
N ILE A 429 11.88 5.20 -2.04
CA ILE A 429 11.00 4.05 -2.21
C ILE A 429 11.85 2.93 -2.80
N GLY A 430 11.87 1.80 -2.12
CA GLY A 430 12.47 0.56 -2.58
C GLY A 430 11.41 -0.42 -3.02
N ARG A 431 11.77 -1.28 -3.97
CA ARG A 431 11.02 -2.48 -4.35
C ARG A 431 11.89 -3.67 -4.01
N VAL A 432 11.37 -4.63 -3.25
CA VAL A 432 12.10 -5.86 -2.91
C VAL A 432 11.36 -7.06 -3.48
N LYS A 433 12.10 -7.87 -4.23
CA LYS A 433 11.68 -9.21 -4.62
C LYS A 433 12.48 -10.19 -3.79
N MET A 434 11.83 -10.85 -2.83
CA MET A 434 12.51 -11.76 -1.92
C MET A 434 12.76 -13.13 -2.57
N PRO A 435 13.85 -13.82 -2.21
CA PRO A 435 14.09 -15.18 -2.66
C PRO A 435 13.09 -16.13 -2.01
N ARG A 436 12.00 -16.43 -2.73
CA ARG A 436 10.91 -17.30 -2.25
C ARG A 436 11.20 -18.80 -2.37
N ALA A 437 12.05 -19.24 -3.30
CA ALA A 437 12.20 -20.67 -3.61
C ALA A 437 10.82 -21.36 -3.72
N ASN A 438 10.54 -22.41 -2.95
CA ASN A 438 9.25 -23.12 -2.89
C ASN A 438 8.26 -22.52 -1.86
N LEU A 439 8.49 -21.30 -1.35
CA LEU A 439 7.55 -20.61 -0.44
C LEU A 439 6.41 -20.00 -1.25
N ARG A 440 5.55 -20.89 -1.72
CA ARG A 440 4.27 -20.65 -2.38
C ARG A 440 3.24 -20.08 -1.40
N ALA A 441 2.43 -19.13 -1.88
CA ALA A 441 1.31 -18.54 -1.16
C ALA A 441 0.18 -19.58 -1.08
N ARG A 442 -1.04 -19.16 -0.72
CA ARG A 442 -2.24 -20.02 -0.83
C ARG A 442 -2.95 -19.73 -2.15
N ILE A 443 -2.89 -18.47 -2.59
CA ILE A 443 -3.37 -17.96 -3.87
C ILE A 443 -2.19 -17.16 -4.43
N GLU A 444 -1.57 -17.63 -5.51
CA GLU A 444 -0.59 -16.87 -6.27
C GLU A 444 -1.29 -16.00 -7.32
N ARG A 445 -0.67 -14.87 -7.70
CA ARG A 445 -1.32 -13.77 -8.44
C ARG A 445 -0.92 -13.66 -9.91
N ASP A 446 -0.17 -14.63 -10.48
CA ASP A 446 0.34 -14.65 -11.88
C ASP A 446 1.17 -15.93 -12.15
N ASP A 447 0.60 -17.13 -11.98
CA ASP A 447 1.20 -18.39 -12.47
C ASP A 447 0.24 -19.47 -13.02
N ASP A 448 -1.00 -19.10 -13.37
CA ASP A 448 -2.07 -19.98 -13.90
C ASP A 448 -2.28 -21.27 -13.08
N ASP A 449 -1.83 -21.31 -11.82
CA ASP A 449 -1.73 -22.46 -10.89
C ASP A 449 -2.31 -21.96 -9.55
N PHE A 450 -3.61 -21.67 -9.53
CA PHE A 450 -4.28 -20.86 -8.49
C PHE A 450 -4.10 -21.44 -7.07
N ASP A 451 -4.16 -22.77 -6.92
CA ASP A 451 -3.93 -23.49 -5.66
C ASP A 451 -2.46 -23.95 -5.46
N ASP A 452 -1.61 -23.67 -6.44
CA ASP A 452 -0.17 -23.96 -6.44
C ASP A 452 0.14 -25.48 -6.31
N ASP A 453 -0.80 -26.36 -6.70
CA ASP A 453 -0.68 -27.82 -6.65
C ASP A 453 0.14 -28.42 -7.80
N GLY A 454 0.48 -27.59 -8.79
CA GLY A 454 1.26 -27.95 -9.97
C GLY A 454 0.41 -28.37 -11.17
N LYS A 455 -0.92 -28.26 -11.07
CA LYS A 455 -1.85 -28.25 -12.19
C LYS A 455 -2.27 -26.81 -12.49
N ARG A 456 -2.54 -26.55 -13.76
CA ARG A 456 -3.04 -25.23 -14.16
C ARG A 456 -4.52 -25.15 -13.89
N ALA A 457 -5.04 -23.96 -13.67
CA ALA A 457 -6.47 -23.72 -13.45
C ALA A 457 -7.35 -24.33 -14.56
N ASP A 458 -6.88 -24.40 -15.81
CA ASP A 458 -7.63 -25.00 -16.93
C ASP A 458 -7.69 -26.53 -16.93
N VAL A 459 -6.84 -27.18 -16.13
CA VAL A 459 -6.78 -28.64 -15.96
C VAL A 459 -6.94 -29.06 -14.50
N ASP A 460 -7.25 -28.12 -13.62
CA ASP A 460 -7.63 -28.40 -12.24
C ASP A 460 -9.13 -28.59 -12.12
N ASP A 461 -9.51 -29.58 -11.32
CA ASP A 461 -10.92 -29.89 -11.06
C ASP A 461 -11.45 -29.15 -9.82
N ASP A 462 -10.55 -28.47 -9.08
CA ASP A 462 -10.77 -27.73 -7.82
C ASP A 462 -9.73 -26.58 -7.77
N VAL A 463 -9.99 -25.49 -8.51
CA VAL A 463 -9.01 -24.44 -8.84
C VAL A 463 -8.52 -23.71 -7.60
N ASP A 464 -9.32 -23.61 -6.53
CA ASP A 464 -8.99 -22.89 -5.30
C ASP A 464 -8.70 -23.75 -4.07
N ASP A 465 -8.71 -25.08 -4.24
CA ASP A 465 -8.53 -26.10 -3.20
C ASP A 465 -9.41 -25.85 -1.97
N ASP A 466 -10.62 -25.32 -2.18
CA ASP A 466 -11.62 -25.13 -1.12
C ASP A 466 -12.38 -26.43 -0.78
N GLY A 467 -12.23 -27.45 -1.63
CA GLY A 467 -12.82 -28.79 -1.52
C GLY A 467 -14.17 -28.93 -2.20
N ILE A 468 -14.62 -27.93 -2.96
CA ILE A 468 -15.78 -27.93 -3.84
C ILE A 468 -15.26 -27.97 -5.28
N PRO A 469 -15.53 -29.03 -6.05
CA PRO A 469 -15.10 -29.07 -7.44
C PRO A 469 -15.66 -27.90 -8.24
N ASN A 470 -14.88 -27.33 -9.18
CA ASN A 470 -15.25 -26.15 -9.98
C ASN A 470 -16.65 -26.24 -10.62
N ALA A 471 -17.09 -27.46 -10.98
CA ALA A 471 -18.42 -27.69 -11.54
C ALA A 471 -19.59 -27.43 -10.57
N LEU A 472 -19.30 -27.30 -9.28
CA LEU A 472 -20.24 -27.09 -8.17
C LEU A 472 -19.96 -25.81 -7.40
N ASP A 473 -18.88 -25.12 -7.72
CA ASP A 473 -18.53 -23.82 -7.18
C ASP A 473 -19.06 -22.70 -8.09
N ALA A 474 -19.38 -21.55 -7.51
CA ALA A 474 -19.99 -20.40 -8.17
C ALA A 474 -19.06 -19.16 -8.22
N ASP A 475 -17.86 -19.31 -7.68
CA ASP A 475 -16.82 -18.29 -7.48
C ASP A 475 -15.48 -19.04 -7.38
N ASN A 476 -15.04 -19.68 -8.48
CA ASN A 476 -13.96 -20.69 -8.49
C ASN A 476 -12.57 -20.15 -8.09
N ASP A 477 -12.43 -18.82 -8.01
CA ASP A 477 -11.22 -18.11 -7.61
C ASP A 477 -11.42 -17.29 -6.32
N ASN A 478 -12.63 -17.37 -5.75
CA ASN A 478 -13.04 -16.81 -4.46
C ASN A 478 -12.72 -15.31 -4.29
N ASP A 479 -12.76 -14.55 -5.38
CA ASP A 479 -12.43 -13.12 -5.40
C ASP A 479 -13.60 -12.23 -4.93
N GLY A 480 -14.80 -12.82 -4.87
CA GLY A 480 -16.06 -12.20 -4.43
C GLY A 480 -16.93 -11.67 -5.58
N ILE A 481 -16.55 -11.93 -6.83
CA ILE A 481 -17.34 -11.73 -8.04
C ILE A 481 -17.78 -13.13 -8.53
N PRO A 482 -19.09 -13.41 -8.60
CA PRO A 482 -19.52 -14.73 -9.08
C PRO A 482 -19.02 -14.99 -10.51
N ASP A 483 -18.59 -16.22 -10.83
CA ASP A 483 -18.00 -16.62 -12.14
C ASP A 483 -18.80 -16.08 -13.35
N VAL A 484 -20.12 -16.02 -13.21
CA VAL A 484 -21.05 -15.55 -14.26
C VAL A 484 -20.92 -14.05 -14.57
N SER A 485 -20.28 -13.29 -13.70
CA SER A 485 -20.07 -11.84 -13.76
C SER A 485 -18.60 -11.46 -13.66
N ASP A 486 -17.72 -12.45 -13.56
CA ASP A 486 -16.29 -12.26 -13.47
C ASP A 486 -15.66 -12.22 -14.87
N ASP A 487 -14.87 -11.18 -15.11
CA ASP A 487 -14.13 -10.97 -16.34
C ASP A 487 -12.62 -11.10 -16.17
N ASP A 488 -12.12 -11.52 -15.00
CA ASP A 488 -10.71 -11.69 -14.61
C ASP A 488 -10.57 -12.82 -13.57
N ASN A 489 -10.76 -14.08 -14.01
CA ASN A 489 -10.94 -15.29 -13.17
C ASN A 489 -9.70 -15.70 -12.36
N ASP A 490 -8.56 -15.04 -12.52
CA ASP A 490 -7.35 -15.26 -11.72
C ASP A 490 -6.87 -13.98 -11.02
N ASN A 491 -7.60 -12.87 -11.21
CA ASN A 491 -7.42 -11.55 -10.64
C ASN A 491 -5.99 -10.99 -10.81
N ASP A 492 -5.33 -11.32 -11.93
CA ASP A 492 -3.97 -10.86 -12.26
C ASP A 492 -3.98 -9.45 -12.90
N GLY A 493 -5.18 -8.92 -13.18
CA GLY A 493 -5.43 -7.63 -13.82
C GLY A 493 -5.55 -7.72 -15.35
N ILE A 494 -5.64 -8.92 -15.92
CA ILE A 494 -5.80 -9.23 -17.33
C ILE A 494 -7.14 -9.93 -17.53
N GLU A 495 -8.06 -9.22 -18.20
CA GLU A 495 -9.39 -9.78 -18.46
C GLU A 495 -9.30 -11.15 -19.17
N ASN A 496 -10.13 -12.12 -18.76
CA ASN A 496 -10.26 -13.49 -19.31
C ASN A 496 -10.30 -13.57 -20.84
N SER A 497 -10.79 -12.51 -21.49
CA SER A 497 -10.83 -12.45 -22.96
C SER A 497 -9.45 -12.30 -23.61
N PHE A 498 -8.47 -11.88 -22.82
CA PHE A 498 -7.08 -11.69 -23.19
C PHE A 498 -6.12 -12.63 -22.47
N ASP A 499 -6.57 -13.25 -21.39
CA ASP A 499 -5.85 -14.26 -20.65
C ASP A 499 -6.09 -15.68 -21.23
N THR A 500 -5.02 -16.43 -21.48
CA THR A 500 -5.12 -17.76 -22.10
C THR A 500 -4.25 -18.79 -21.39
N PRO A 501 -4.77 -19.98 -21.04
CA PRO A 501 -4.08 -20.95 -20.15
C PRO A 501 -2.74 -21.51 -20.66
N ASP A 502 -2.43 -21.29 -21.95
CA ASP A 502 -1.23 -21.79 -22.60
C ASP A 502 -0.21 -20.68 -22.91
N LYS A 503 -0.42 -19.47 -22.37
CA LYS A 503 0.42 -18.30 -22.60
C LYS A 503 0.65 -17.55 -21.29
N LYS A 504 1.74 -16.80 -21.27
CA LYS A 504 1.97 -15.78 -20.26
C LYS A 504 1.63 -14.43 -20.85
N GLU A 505 0.81 -13.68 -20.15
CA GLU A 505 0.32 -12.40 -20.58
C GLU A 505 0.96 -11.30 -19.72
N THR A 506 1.08 -10.11 -20.28
CA THR A 506 1.49 -8.94 -19.50
C THR A 506 0.81 -7.72 -20.08
N LYS A 507 0.25 -6.91 -19.19
CA LYS A 507 -0.43 -5.67 -19.53
C LYS A 507 0.36 -4.47 -19.05
N GLN A 508 0.44 -3.46 -19.92
CA GLN A 508 1.00 -2.15 -19.63
C GLN A 508 -0.04 -1.08 -20.00
N THR A 509 -0.40 -0.23 -19.04
CA THR A 509 -1.29 0.91 -19.29
C THR A 509 -0.62 2.23 -18.97
N SER A 510 -0.98 3.29 -19.70
CA SER A 510 -0.46 4.64 -19.51
C SER A 510 -1.53 5.66 -19.90
N GLN A 511 -1.44 6.88 -19.38
CA GLN A 511 -2.36 7.96 -19.69
C GLN A 511 -1.59 9.26 -19.87
N GLN A 512 -1.80 9.94 -21.00
CA GLN A 512 -1.07 11.15 -21.38
C GLN A 512 -2.00 12.15 -22.07
N ASP A 513 -1.87 13.43 -21.74
CA ASP A 513 -2.53 14.51 -22.49
C ASP A 513 -1.74 14.84 -23.75
N VAL A 514 -2.37 14.72 -24.92
CA VAL A 514 -1.72 14.89 -26.22
C VAL A 514 -2.36 16.05 -26.97
N ALA A 515 -1.57 17.10 -27.20
CA ALA A 515 -1.97 18.25 -27.99
C ALA A 515 -2.21 17.87 -29.47
N SER A 516 -2.97 18.70 -30.18
CA SER A 516 -3.19 18.58 -31.62
C SER A 516 -1.87 18.44 -32.39
N GLY A 517 -1.76 17.40 -33.21
CA GLY A 517 -0.57 17.08 -34.01
C GLY A 517 0.60 16.48 -33.23
N ALA A 518 0.52 16.39 -31.90
CA ALA A 518 1.52 15.74 -31.06
C ALA A 518 1.27 14.22 -30.95
N TYR A 519 2.15 13.53 -30.23
CA TYR A 519 2.01 12.10 -29.97
C TYR A 519 2.38 11.75 -28.53
N ALA A 520 1.65 10.78 -27.95
CA ALA A 520 2.05 10.07 -26.74
C ALA A 520 3.08 9.00 -27.08
N GLN A 521 3.98 8.68 -26.13
CA GLN A 521 4.90 7.56 -26.27
C GLN A 521 4.96 6.70 -25.02
N ASP A 522 4.94 5.39 -25.22
CA ASP A 522 5.17 4.40 -24.18
C ASP A 522 6.22 3.39 -24.65
N LEU A 523 7.30 3.26 -23.90
CA LEU A 523 8.32 2.25 -24.17
C LEU A 523 7.87 0.90 -23.59
N PHE A 524 8.12 -0.18 -24.31
CA PHE A 524 7.89 -1.54 -23.83
C PHE A 524 8.91 -2.51 -24.41
N THR A 525 9.20 -3.57 -23.66
CA THR A 525 10.08 -4.64 -24.10
C THR A 525 9.29 -5.88 -24.48
N VAL A 526 9.68 -6.48 -25.59
CA VAL A 526 9.19 -7.76 -26.05
C VAL A 526 10.27 -8.81 -25.79
N ASN A 527 9.94 -9.87 -25.06
CA ASN A 527 10.87 -10.96 -24.79
C ASN A 527 11.08 -11.84 -26.04
N PRO A 528 12.22 -12.55 -26.14
CA PRO A 528 12.34 -13.66 -27.07
C PRO A 528 11.26 -14.70 -26.80
N GLY A 529 10.40 -15.00 -27.79
CA GLY A 529 9.28 -15.93 -27.64
C GLY A 529 7.89 -15.30 -27.45
N THR A 530 7.78 -13.97 -27.42
CA THR A 530 6.48 -13.30 -27.51
C THR A 530 5.84 -13.60 -28.86
N LEU A 531 4.58 -14.04 -28.84
CA LEU A 531 3.79 -14.37 -30.02
C LEU A 531 2.97 -13.19 -30.54
N LEU A 532 2.54 -12.32 -29.63
CA LEU A 532 1.61 -11.25 -29.96
C LEU A 532 1.86 -10.01 -29.11
N VAL A 533 1.73 -8.86 -29.75
CA VAL A 533 1.58 -7.57 -29.09
C VAL A 533 0.28 -6.95 -29.60
N VAL A 534 -0.60 -6.57 -28.70
CA VAL A 534 -1.76 -5.73 -29.00
C VAL A 534 -1.54 -4.38 -28.33
N ALA A 535 -1.52 -3.32 -29.12
CA ALA A 535 -1.46 -1.96 -28.59
C ALA A 535 -2.73 -1.23 -28.98
N SER A 536 -3.39 -0.64 -27.99
CA SER A 536 -4.59 0.16 -28.17
C SER A 536 -4.48 1.49 -27.46
N ALA A 537 -5.25 2.44 -27.94
CA ALA A 537 -5.37 3.76 -27.38
C ALA A 537 -6.82 4.21 -27.43
N THR A 538 -7.29 4.82 -26.35
CA THR A 538 -8.62 5.40 -26.22
C THR A 538 -8.48 6.86 -25.85
N SER A 539 -9.35 7.72 -26.37
CA SER A 539 -9.41 9.13 -26.00
C SER A 539 -10.63 9.42 -25.15
N THR A 540 -10.50 10.34 -24.19
CA THR A 540 -11.64 10.94 -23.49
C THR A 540 -12.55 11.75 -24.42
N ASP A 541 -12.03 12.24 -25.55
CA ASP A 541 -12.84 12.79 -26.63
C ASP A 541 -13.14 11.70 -27.66
N VAL A 542 -14.38 11.22 -27.65
CA VAL A 542 -14.85 10.15 -28.55
C VAL A 542 -14.81 10.52 -30.04
N LEU A 543 -14.64 11.81 -30.36
CA LEU A 543 -14.52 12.30 -31.74
C LEU A 543 -13.06 12.57 -32.15
N ALA A 544 -12.11 12.56 -31.21
CA ALA A 544 -10.70 12.75 -31.52
C ALA A 544 -10.19 11.58 -32.36
N SER A 545 -9.69 11.88 -33.57
CA SER A 545 -9.06 10.87 -34.41
C SER A 545 -7.72 10.48 -33.79
N LEU A 546 -7.47 9.17 -33.63
CA LEU A 546 -6.24 8.60 -33.07
C LEU A 546 -5.54 7.71 -34.10
N VAL A 547 -4.21 7.71 -34.07
CA VAL A 547 -3.37 6.75 -34.81
C VAL A 547 -2.38 6.11 -33.85
N VAL A 548 -2.41 4.79 -33.76
CA VAL A 548 -1.48 3.98 -32.97
C VAL A 548 -0.38 3.43 -33.87
N GLU A 549 0.88 3.65 -33.51
CA GLU A 549 2.05 3.13 -34.22
C GLU A 549 2.98 2.41 -33.25
N LEU A 550 3.51 1.26 -33.66
CA LEU A 550 4.61 0.58 -32.97
C LEU A 550 5.90 0.89 -33.70
N VAL A 551 6.90 1.38 -32.96
CA VAL A 551 8.19 1.82 -33.49
C VAL A 551 9.29 0.94 -32.90
N ASN A 552 10.18 0.40 -33.72
CA ASN A 552 11.33 -0.38 -33.24
C ASN A 552 12.48 0.52 -32.75
N ASN A 553 13.49 -0.07 -32.13
CA ASN A 553 14.68 0.65 -31.66
C ASN A 553 15.49 1.37 -32.77
N ALA A 554 15.26 1.05 -34.05
CA ALA A 554 15.85 1.76 -35.18
C ALA A 554 15.01 2.97 -35.65
N GLY A 555 13.92 3.30 -34.95
CA GLY A 555 13.01 4.40 -35.27
C GLY A 555 12.03 4.09 -36.41
N GLN A 556 11.94 2.84 -36.86
CA GLN A 556 11.05 2.43 -37.94
C GLN A 556 9.69 2.00 -37.39
N VAL A 557 8.60 2.45 -38.04
CA VAL A 557 7.24 1.99 -37.72
C VAL A 557 7.07 0.56 -38.22
N VAL A 558 6.85 -0.38 -37.31
CA VAL A 558 6.68 -1.82 -37.58
C VAL A 558 5.21 -2.23 -37.63
N ALA A 559 4.30 -1.45 -37.04
CA ALA A 559 2.86 -1.62 -37.16
C ALA A 559 2.16 -0.26 -36.99
N SER A 560 1.04 -0.03 -37.68
CA SER A 560 0.24 1.19 -37.54
C SER A 560 -1.24 0.88 -37.71
N SER A 561 -2.09 1.57 -36.96
CA SER A 561 -3.52 1.62 -37.20
C SER A 561 -3.86 2.62 -38.31
N LEU A 562 -5.10 2.55 -38.81
CA LEU A 562 -5.71 3.68 -39.52
C LEU A 562 -6.15 4.75 -38.50
N PRO A 563 -6.34 6.01 -38.94
CA PRO A 563 -6.95 7.04 -38.10
C PRO A 563 -8.40 6.69 -37.77
N THR A 564 -8.72 6.49 -36.50
CA THR A 564 -10.06 6.10 -36.04
C THR A 564 -10.54 7.04 -34.92
N PRO A 565 -11.82 7.47 -34.92
CA PRO A 565 -12.34 8.34 -33.87
C PRO A 565 -12.43 7.63 -32.52
N GLY A 566 -11.96 8.28 -31.45
CA GLY A 566 -12.11 7.88 -30.06
C GLY A 566 -11.30 6.66 -29.61
N THR A 567 -10.99 5.73 -30.51
CA THR A 567 -10.24 4.50 -30.18
C THR A 567 -9.46 4.02 -31.40
N ALA A 568 -8.21 3.60 -31.20
CA ALA A 568 -7.36 3.00 -32.20
C ALA A 568 -6.64 1.78 -31.62
N ALA A 569 -6.42 0.74 -32.43
CA ALA A 569 -5.68 -0.43 -32.02
C ALA A 569 -4.84 -0.99 -33.17
N VAL A 570 -3.75 -1.65 -32.82
CA VAL A 570 -2.90 -2.39 -33.75
C VAL A 570 -2.44 -3.69 -33.10
N THR A 571 -2.33 -4.71 -33.93
CA THR A 571 -1.77 -6.02 -33.55
C THR A 571 -0.45 -6.21 -34.29
N PHE A 572 0.54 -6.76 -33.60
CA PHE A 572 1.89 -6.96 -34.12
C PHE A 572 2.44 -8.30 -33.64
N THR A 573 3.02 -9.06 -34.57
CA THR A 573 3.77 -10.29 -34.26
C THR A 573 5.25 -9.93 -34.24
N PRO A 574 5.90 -9.92 -33.06
CA PRO A 574 7.29 -9.49 -32.96
C PRO A 574 8.26 -10.57 -33.48
N PRO A 575 9.48 -10.19 -33.87
CA PRO A 575 10.54 -11.13 -34.20
C PRO A 575 10.90 -12.00 -33.00
N SER A 576 11.30 -13.25 -33.27
CA SER A 576 11.66 -14.25 -32.24
C SER A 576 12.84 -13.84 -31.34
N SER A 577 13.66 -12.88 -31.76
CA SER A 577 14.74 -12.31 -30.95
C SER A 577 14.26 -11.40 -29.82
N GLY A 578 12.98 -11.02 -29.80
CA GLY A 578 12.48 -9.95 -28.95
C GLY A 578 13.08 -8.59 -29.32
N GLY A 579 12.93 -7.61 -28.44
CA GLY A 579 13.52 -6.28 -28.58
C GLY A 579 12.73 -5.19 -27.86
N THR A 580 13.27 -3.98 -27.88
CA THR A 580 12.59 -2.79 -27.34
C THR A 580 11.80 -2.09 -28.44
N TYR A 581 10.57 -1.70 -28.09
CA TYR A 581 9.64 -1.01 -28.96
C TYR A 581 9.05 0.21 -28.25
N THR A 582 8.57 1.15 -29.04
CA THR A 582 7.84 2.34 -28.58
C THR A 582 6.46 2.32 -29.19
N LEU A 583 5.43 2.28 -28.37
CA LEU A 583 4.08 2.66 -28.76
C LEU A 583 4.07 4.18 -28.93
N ARG A 584 3.68 4.66 -30.10
CA ARG A 584 3.45 6.07 -30.42
C ARG A 584 1.99 6.28 -30.77
N VAL A 585 1.29 7.13 -30.04
CA VAL A 585 -0.12 7.46 -30.35
C VAL A 585 -0.22 8.90 -30.79
N LYS A 586 -0.49 9.13 -32.07
CA LYS A 586 -0.67 10.47 -32.62
C LYS A 586 -2.10 10.95 -32.39
N ASN A 587 -2.23 12.23 -32.07
CA ASN A 587 -3.50 12.94 -32.04
C ASN A 587 -3.62 13.87 -33.26
N PRO A 588 -4.09 13.39 -34.43
CA PRO A 588 -4.37 14.23 -35.58
C PRO A 588 -5.59 15.16 -35.43
N SER A 589 -6.33 15.09 -34.31
CA SER A 589 -7.48 15.97 -34.09
C SER A 589 -7.07 17.43 -33.80
N ALA A 590 -8.03 18.36 -33.87
CA ALA A 590 -7.78 19.79 -33.70
C ALA A 590 -7.67 20.25 -32.22
N GLY A 591 -7.97 19.36 -31.26
CA GLY A 591 -8.01 19.66 -29.83
C GLY A 591 -6.94 18.92 -29.02
N LEU A 592 -6.77 19.31 -27.75
CA LEU A 592 -6.04 18.51 -26.77
C LEU A 592 -6.94 17.35 -26.33
N SER A 593 -6.36 16.15 -26.27
CA SER A 593 -7.08 14.94 -25.92
C SER A 593 -6.27 14.14 -24.92
N THR A 594 -6.91 13.70 -23.83
CA THR A 594 -6.31 12.72 -22.93
C THR A 594 -6.41 11.36 -23.60
N ILE A 595 -5.27 10.70 -23.75
CA ILE A 595 -5.14 9.39 -24.39
C ILE A 595 -4.72 8.38 -23.33
N SER A 596 -5.51 7.32 -23.17
CA SER A 596 -5.17 6.15 -22.38
C SER A 596 -4.72 5.03 -23.30
N THR A 597 -3.52 4.53 -23.09
CA THR A 597 -2.95 3.42 -23.88
C THR A 597 -3.00 2.12 -23.09
N LYS A 598 -3.19 1.01 -23.80
CA LYS A 598 -3.01 -0.35 -23.28
C LYS A 598 -2.10 -1.11 -24.24
N ILE A 599 -1.05 -1.74 -23.72
CA ILE A 599 -0.16 -2.66 -24.42
C ILE A 599 -0.33 -4.02 -23.75
N LEU A 600 -0.66 -5.03 -24.53
CA LEU A 600 -0.81 -6.40 -24.07
C LEU A 600 0.19 -7.25 -24.84
N THR A 601 1.09 -7.92 -24.13
CA THR A 601 2.05 -8.85 -24.72
C THR A 601 1.71 -10.26 -24.31
N ARG A 602 1.76 -11.19 -25.27
CA ARG A 602 1.46 -12.60 -25.06
C ARG A 602 2.63 -13.46 -25.47
N GLU A 603 3.16 -14.27 -24.57
CA GLU A 603 4.30 -15.17 -24.79
C GLU A 603 3.95 -16.63 -24.50
N LEU A 604 4.70 -17.58 -25.06
CA LEU A 604 4.56 -18.98 -24.68
C LEU A 604 5.17 -19.22 -23.30
N TRP A 605 4.46 -19.95 -22.44
CA TRP A 605 5.06 -20.51 -21.23
C TRP A 605 6.36 -21.26 -21.58
N PRO A 606 7.48 -21.03 -20.87
CA PRO A 606 8.65 -21.86 -21.05
C PRO A 606 8.29 -23.30 -20.71
N LEU A 607 8.25 -24.16 -21.72
CA LEU A 607 8.18 -25.60 -21.49
C LEU A 607 9.35 -25.96 -20.56
N PRO A 608 9.12 -26.68 -19.45
CA PRO A 608 10.22 -27.17 -18.64
C PRO A 608 11.15 -27.93 -19.57
N ILE A 609 12.42 -27.50 -19.62
CA ILE A 609 13.47 -28.29 -20.23
C ILE A 609 13.52 -29.55 -19.38
N VAL A 610 12.83 -30.60 -19.83
CA VAL A 610 13.04 -31.93 -19.31
C VAL A 610 14.50 -32.22 -19.61
N GLY A 611 15.32 -32.21 -18.56
CA GLY A 611 16.69 -32.71 -18.60
C GLY A 611 16.64 -34.18 -18.97
N GLY A 612 16.55 -34.44 -20.27
CA GLY A 612 16.57 -35.75 -20.90
C GLY A 612 17.83 -35.85 -21.72
N VAL A 613 18.74 -36.67 -21.23
CA VAL A 613 19.95 -37.18 -21.87
C VAL A 613 19.74 -37.42 -23.37
N LEU A 614 20.58 -36.78 -24.20
CA LEU A 614 21.48 -37.42 -25.18
C LEU A 614 22.54 -36.42 -25.69
#